data_AF-A0A5K0W4U6-F1
#
_entry.id   AF-A0A5K0W4U6-F1
#
_cell.length_a   1.000
_cell.length_b   1.000
_cell.length_c   1.000
_cell.angle_alpha   90.00
_cell.angle_beta   90.00
_cell.angle_gamma   90.00
#
_symmetry.space_group_name_H-M   'P 1'
#
loop_
_entity.id
_entity.type
_entity.pdbx_description
1 polymer ?
#
loop_
_entity_poly.entity_id
_entity_poly.type
_entity_poly.pdbx_seq_one_letter_code
_entity_poly.pdbx_strand_id
1 'polypeptide(L)'
;GTLNSDQPRDLKLPYKNRFYLQPLSPEEAAKRAKESAKDIVGVKSLIEKKAWFYVKNDLRLKASYLRYDLDSIISAKPKDEKKSLKELTGKLFATIDQ
;
A
#
# COMPACT_ATOMS: atom_id res chain seq x y z
N GLY A 1 -13.27 6.49 12.71
CA GLY A 1 -14.69 6.65 12.31
C GLY A 1 -14.84 6.23 10.87
N THR A 2 -15.88 5.49 10.53
CA THR A 2 -16.09 4.90 9.18
C THR A 2 -16.82 5.83 8.21
N LEU A 3 -17.20 7.04 8.65
CA LEU A 3 -17.95 8.03 7.86
C LEU A 3 -17.36 8.31 6.47
N ASN A 4 -16.04 8.29 6.31
CA ASN A 4 -15.38 8.50 5.00
C ASN A 4 -15.23 7.22 4.17
N SER A 5 -15.27 6.05 4.81
CA SER A 5 -15.14 4.74 4.14
C SER A 5 -16.47 4.25 3.55
N ASP A 6 -17.59 4.63 4.18
CA ASP A 6 -18.93 4.11 3.86
C ASP A 6 -19.70 5.02 2.88
N GLN A 7 -19.17 6.21 2.54
CA GLN A 7 -19.82 7.14 1.62
C GLN A 7 -19.46 6.84 0.15
N PRO A 8 -20.43 6.69 -0.78
CA PRO A 8 -20.13 6.60 -2.20
C PRO A 8 -19.27 7.80 -2.64
N ARG A 9 -18.30 7.58 -3.55
CA ARG A 9 -17.35 8.61 -4.01
C ARG A 9 -18.09 9.90 -4.31
N ASP A 10 -17.84 10.95 -3.53
CA ASP A 10 -18.45 12.24 -3.77
C ASP A 10 -17.90 12.83 -5.07
N LEU A 11 -18.73 12.83 -6.11
CA LEU A 11 -18.39 13.31 -7.44
C LEU A 11 -18.22 14.84 -7.48
N LYS A 12 -18.60 15.56 -6.42
CA LYS A 12 -18.43 17.01 -6.30
C LYS A 12 -17.02 17.38 -5.83
N LEU A 13 -16.32 16.49 -5.12
CA LEU A 13 -14.96 16.76 -4.66
C LEU A 13 -13.96 16.71 -5.84
N PRO A 14 -12.80 17.40 -5.77
CA PRO A 14 -11.71 17.21 -6.73
C PRO A 14 -11.20 15.76 -6.73
N TYR A 15 -10.76 15.22 -7.88
CA TYR A 15 -10.33 13.82 -8.02
C TYR A 15 -9.39 13.30 -6.93
N LYS A 16 -8.43 14.12 -6.48
CA LYS A 16 -7.47 13.78 -5.42
C LYS A 16 -8.13 13.49 -4.06
N ASN A 17 -9.31 14.05 -3.83
CA ASN A 17 -10.06 13.95 -2.58
C ASN A 17 -11.22 12.94 -2.69
N ARG A 18 -11.34 12.22 -3.81
CA ARG A 18 -12.38 11.18 -4.04
C ARG A 18 -11.93 9.77 -3.65
N PHE A 19 -10.67 9.58 -3.30
CA PHE A 19 -10.14 8.26 -2.95
C PHE A 19 -10.48 7.90 -1.50
N TYR A 20 -11.01 6.70 -1.29
CA TYR A 20 -11.28 6.12 0.04
C TYR A 20 -10.01 5.93 0.87
N LEU A 21 -8.91 5.60 0.20
CA LEU A 21 -7.57 5.67 0.74
C LEU A 21 -7.18 7.15 0.82
N GLN A 22 -7.34 7.73 2.01
CA GLN A 22 -6.97 9.12 2.22
C GLN A 22 -5.48 9.31 1.88
N PRO A 23 -5.15 10.29 1.02
CA PRO A 23 -3.77 10.68 0.80
C PRO A 23 -3.20 11.15 2.14
N LEU A 24 -2.21 10.42 2.64
CA LEU A 24 -1.50 10.76 3.86
C LEU A 24 -0.31 11.66 3.53
N SER A 25 0.20 12.38 4.53
CA SER A 25 1.50 13.02 4.40
C SER A 25 2.59 11.96 4.11
N PRO A 26 3.68 12.31 3.43
CA PRO A 26 4.77 11.35 3.15
C PRO A 26 5.32 10.67 4.42
N GLU A 27 5.31 11.36 5.55
CA GLU A 27 5.75 10.81 6.84
C GLU A 27 4.79 9.77 7.40
N GLU A 28 3.49 10.05 7.36
CA GLU A 28 2.45 9.11 7.78
C GLU A 28 2.35 7.91 6.82
N ALA A 29 2.48 8.15 5.51
CA ALA A 29 2.58 7.09 4.51
C ALA A 29 3.78 6.19 4.79
N ALA A 30 4.92 6.73 5.22
CA ALA A 30 6.09 5.93 5.62
C ALA A 30 5.82 5.08 6.88
N LYS A 31 5.01 5.57 7.83
CA LYS A 31 4.59 4.78 9.00
C LYS A 31 3.67 3.62 8.56
N ARG A 32 2.67 3.90 7.72
CA ARG A 32 1.73 2.88 7.21
C ARG A 32 2.41 1.86 6.29
N ALA A 33 3.38 2.29 5.49
CA ALA A 33 4.20 1.39 4.67
C ALA A 33 4.99 0.40 5.55
N LYS A 34 5.55 0.85 6.67
CA LYS A 34 6.24 -0.04 7.63
C LYS A 34 5.28 -1.05 8.27
N GLU A 35 4.06 -0.63 8.59
CA GLU A 35 3.03 -1.52 9.13
C GLU A 35 2.58 -2.56 8.09
N SER A 36 2.31 -2.12 6.87
CA SER A 36 1.97 -3.01 5.74
C SER A 36 3.08 -4.02 5.45
N ALA A 37 4.35 -3.60 5.54
CA ALA A 37 5.49 -4.50 5.39
C ALA A 37 5.58 -5.57 6.50
N LYS A 38 5.28 -5.20 7.76
CA LYS A 38 5.21 -6.17 8.87
C LYS A 38 4.09 -7.18 8.64
N ASP A 39 2.93 -6.72 8.20
CA ASP A 39 1.78 -7.59 7.92
C ASP A 39 2.08 -8.59 6.81
N ILE A 40 2.73 -8.16 5.73
CA ILE A 40 3.17 -9.03 4.63
C ILE A 40 4.09 -10.15 5.14
N VAL A 41 5.03 -9.85 6.03
CA VAL A 41 5.89 -10.87 6.66
C VAL A 41 5.08 -11.79 7.59
N GLY A 42 4.04 -11.26 8.24
CA GLY A 42 3.11 -12.00 9.09
C GLY A 42 2.27 -13.06 8.36
N VAL A 43 2.12 -12.96 7.04
CA VAL A 43 1.43 -13.95 6.18
C VAL A 43 2.06 -15.35 6.30
N LYS A 44 3.32 -15.45 6.74
CA LYS A 44 3.99 -16.73 7.01
C LYS A 44 3.15 -17.67 7.90
N SER A 45 2.47 -17.12 8.90
CA SER A 45 1.60 -17.90 9.79
C SER A 45 0.40 -18.56 9.05
N LEU A 46 -0.11 -17.92 8.00
CA LEU A 46 -1.18 -18.46 7.14
C LEU A 46 -0.63 -19.51 6.16
N ILE A 47 0.62 -19.34 5.70
CA ILE A 47 1.34 -20.33 4.87
C ILE A 47 1.55 -21.63 5.67
N GLU A 48 2.01 -21.53 6.91
CA GLU A 48 2.21 -22.68 7.80
C GLU A 48 0.89 -23.45 8.05
N LYS A 49 -0.23 -22.73 8.12
CA LYS A 49 -1.57 -23.31 8.23
C LYS A 49 -2.17 -23.81 6.91
N LYS A 50 -1.45 -23.68 5.79
CA LYS A 50 -1.92 -23.99 4.42
C LYS A 50 -3.23 -23.27 4.05
N ALA A 51 -3.43 -22.07 4.61
CA ALA A 51 -4.64 -21.27 4.45
C ALA A 51 -4.57 -20.40 3.16
N TRP A 52 -4.37 -21.03 2.00
CA TRP A 52 -3.98 -20.36 0.74
C TRP A 52 -4.95 -19.26 0.27
N PHE A 53 -6.25 -19.42 0.49
CA PHE A 53 -7.23 -18.39 0.18
C PHE A 53 -6.99 -17.11 0.99
N TYR A 54 -6.72 -17.25 2.28
CA TYR A 54 -6.41 -16.14 3.18
C TYR A 54 -5.05 -15.53 2.88
N VAL A 55 -4.04 -16.35 2.58
CA VAL A 55 -2.72 -15.88 2.12
C VAL A 55 -2.88 -14.94 0.92
N LYS A 56 -3.60 -15.35 -0.11
CA LYS A 56 -3.77 -14.57 -1.34
C LYS A 56 -4.52 -13.26 -1.10
N ASN A 57 -5.59 -13.31 -0.32
CA ASN A 57 -6.43 -12.13 -0.06
C ASN A 57 -5.74 -11.13 0.85
N ASP A 58 -5.10 -11.59 1.93
CA ASP A 58 -4.40 -10.72 2.87
C ASP A 58 -3.18 -10.09 2.21
N LEU A 59 -2.37 -10.89 1.48
CA LEU A 59 -1.23 -10.37 0.72
C LEU A 59 -1.66 -9.30 -0.28
N ARG A 60 -2.74 -9.52 -1.04
CA ARG A 60 -3.26 -8.52 -2.00
C ARG A 60 -3.74 -7.25 -1.33
N LEU A 61 -4.44 -7.37 -0.21
CA LEU A 61 -4.93 -6.23 0.55
C LEU A 61 -3.74 -5.37 1.00
N LYS A 62 -2.79 -5.98 1.72
CA LYS A 62 -1.62 -5.27 2.28
C LYS A 62 -0.69 -4.72 1.19
N ALA A 63 -0.47 -5.48 0.12
CA ALA A 63 0.34 -5.03 -1.02
C ALA A 63 -0.29 -3.81 -1.73
N SER A 64 -1.63 -3.74 -1.81
CA SER A 64 -2.32 -2.60 -2.42
C SER A 64 -2.11 -1.30 -1.62
N TYR A 65 -2.19 -1.37 -0.29
CA TYR A 65 -1.86 -0.24 0.58
C TYR A 65 -0.39 0.18 0.43
N LEU A 66 0.51 -0.79 0.49
CA LEU A 66 1.95 -0.55 0.36
C LEU A 66 2.31 0.12 -0.97
N ARG A 67 1.66 -0.28 -2.07
CA ARG A 67 1.93 0.29 -3.40
C ARG A 67 1.60 1.77 -3.46
N TYR A 68 0.42 2.13 -2.97
CA TYR A 68 -0.03 3.51 -2.94
C TYR A 68 0.86 4.40 -2.04
N ASP A 69 1.27 3.87 -0.89
CA ASP A 69 2.13 4.60 0.04
C ASP A 69 3.54 4.79 -0.51
N LEU A 70 4.13 3.75 -1.12
CA LEU A 70 5.45 3.85 -1.74
C LEU A 70 5.44 4.85 -2.90
N ASP A 71 4.42 4.84 -3.76
CA ASP A 71 4.31 5.83 -4.85
C ASP A 71 4.23 7.27 -4.31
N SER A 72 3.52 7.48 -3.21
CA SER A 72 3.41 8.78 -2.55
C SER A 72 4.74 9.24 -1.95
N ILE A 73 5.45 8.34 -1.25
CA ILE A 73 6.78 8.60 -0.66
C ILE A 73 7.81 8.90 -1.75
N ILE A 74 7.87 8.07 -2.80
CA ILE A 74 8.80 8.24 -3.93
C ILE A 74 8.53 9.58 -4.62
N SER A 75 7.27 9.96 -4.79
CA SER A 75 6.91 11.23 -5.42
C SER A 75 7.42 12.45 -4.64
N ALA A 76 7.53 12.35 -3.32
CA ALA A 76 8.03 13.41 -2.44
C ALA A 76 9.57 13.50 -2.36
N LYS A 77 10.32 12.50 -2.84
CA LYS A 77 11.79 12.47 -2.78
C LYS A 77 12.49 13.29 -3.88
N PRO A 78 13.77 13.66 -3.72
CA PRO A 78 14.57 14.31 -4.77
C PRO A 78 14.70 13.42 -6.01
N LYS A 79 14.87 14.02 -7.20
CA LYS A 79 14.94 13.29 -8.49
C LYS A 79 15.99 12.17 -8.50
N ASP A 80 17.13 12.41 -7.86
CA ASP A 80 18.27 11.49 -7.87
C ASP A 80 17.97 10.18 -7.11
N GLU A 81 17.13 10.26 -6.07
CA GLU A 81 16.69 9.10 -5.27
C GLU A 81 15.49 8.38 -5.89
N LYS A 82 14.70 9.03 -6.74
CA LYS A 82 13.48 8.43 -7.30
C LYS A 82 13.76 7.20 -8.15
N LYS A 83 14.86 7.21 -8.91
CA LYS A 83 15.17 6.11 -9.85
C LYS A 83 15.45 4.81 -9.10
N SER A 84 16.33 4.86 -8.11
CA SER A 84 16.69 3.68 -7.29
C SER A 84 15.49 3.16 -6.50
N LEU A 85 14.69 4.05 -5.91
CA LEU A 85 13.49 3.64 -5.16
C LEU A 85 12.45 2.98 -6.06
N LYS A 86 12.19 3.52 -7.26
CA LYS A 86 11.26 2.89 -8.22
C LYS A 86 11.71 1.50 -8.63
N GLU A 87 13.01 1.30 -8.86
CA GLU A 87 13.56 0.01 -9.24
C GLU A 87 13.38 -1.03 -8.12
N LEU A 88 13.70 -0.65 -6.88
CA LEU A 88 13.50 -1.50 -5.70
C LEU A 88 12.02 -1.84 -5.47
N THR A 89 11.13 -0.85 -5.61
CA THR A 89 9.69 -1.06 -5.50
C THR A 89 9.16 -1.96 -6.60
N GLY A 90 9.65 -1.80 -7.84
CA GLY A 90 9.31 -2.69 -8.95
C GLY A 90 9.72 -4.14 -8.67
N LYS A 91 10.95 -4.35 -8.19
CA LYS A 91 11.45 -5.68 -7.81
C LYS A 91 10.65 -6.29 -6.66
N LEU A 92 10.28 -5.50 -5.66
CA LEU A 92 9.47 -5.95 -4.53
C LEU A 92 8.10 -6.50 -5.00
N PHE A 93 7.38 -5.76 -5.83
CA PHE A 93 6.07 -6.20 -6.31
C PHE A 93 6.16 -7.35 -7.29
N ALA A 94 7.20 -7.42 -8.13
CA ALA A 94 7.45 -8.59 -8.97
C ALA A 94 7.60 -9.87 -8.14
N THR A 95 8.26 -9.81 -6.99
CA THR A 95 8.38 -10.95 -6.06
C THR A 95 7.06 -11.30 -5.37
N ILE A 96 6.22 -10.30 -5.06
CA ILE A 96 4.91 -10.52 -4.42
C ILE A 96 3.90 -11.14 -5.40
N ASP A 97 4.00 -10.79 -6.67
CA ASP A 97 3.08 -11.25 -7.73
C ASP A 97 3.41 -12.67 -8.24
N GLN A 98 4.59 -13.21 -7.91
CA GLN A 98 5.07 -14.55 -8.30
C GLN A 98 4.60 -15.64 -7.33
#